data_AF-A0A478FQ29-F1
#
_entry.id   AF-A0A478FQ29-F1
#
_cell.length_a   1.000
_cell.length_b   1.000
_cell.length_c   1.000
_cell.angle_alpha   90.00
_cell.angle_beta   90.00
_cell.angle_gamma   90.00
#
_symmetry.space_group_name_H-M   'P 1'
#
loop_
_entity.id
_entity.type
_entity.pdbx_description
1 polymer ?
#
loop_
_entity_poly.entity_id
_entity_poly.type
_entity_poly.pdbx_seq_one_letter_code
_entity_poly.pdbx_strand_id
1 'polypeptide(L)'
;MQLDSFSANLAALFIGTVSTTYALTDSTDGYAVRVWDQFGDKLKKIDDLDENWSAWVDRWVILVLSQHTYNNVNQYKKVLKSDYWRQQVIKETENEKFLNDKSGKTTTDHSKNADDERIAAAKKPENKDYVKSQIERLREECKFAYSRYINKDSSWDKSWLKALSLRDKSKQEWSKDKTSNYNYWNDVYIACSNTGSNELLPAGWLSESMEHIHTKNIK
;
A
#
# COMPACT_ATOMS: atom_id res chain seq x y z
N MET A 1 11.76 -28.93 -30.15
CA MET A 1 11.38 -27.51 -30.36
C MET A 1 12.63 -26.70 -30.06
N GLN A 2 13.12 -25.92 -31.03
CA GLN A 2 14.38 -25.19 -30.92
C GLN A 2 14.24 -23.93 -30.04
N LEU A 3 15.35 -23.46 -29.46
CA LEU A 3 15.43 -22.29 -28.58
C LEU A 3 15.88 -21.02 -29.34
N ASP A 4 15.55 -20.96 -30.63
CA ASP A 4 16.28 -20.14 -31.60
C ASP A 4 15.65 -18.75 -31.83
N SER A 5 15.32 -18.04 -30.75
CA SER A 5 15.00 -16.59 -30.79
C SER A 5 15.02 -15.86 -29.43
N PHE A 6 15.98 -16.16 -28.54
CA PHE A 6 16.07 -15.48 -27.23
C PHE A 6 16.76 -14.09 -27.31
N SER A 7 16.07 -13.10 -27.91
CA SER A 7 16.53 -11.71 -28.05
C SER A 7 16.41 -10.92 -26.74
N ALA A 8 17.27 -11.22 -25.78
CA ALA A 8 17.23 -10.67 -24.42
C ALA A 8 17.71 -9.20 -24.34
N ASN A 9 16.80 -8.25 -24.59
CA ASN A 9 17.02 -6.83 -24.29
C ASN A 9 16.93 -6.58 -22.76
N LEU A 10 17.98 -6.99 -22.06
CA LEU A 10 18.16 -6.79 -20.63
C LEU A 10 18.63 -5.35 -20.36
N ALA A 11 17.72 -4.50 -19.89
CA ALA A 11 18.07 -3.19 -19.37
C ALA A 11 18.67 -3.35 -17.96
N ALA A 12 19.97 -3.58 -17.88
CA ALA A 12 20.71 -3.59 -16.63
C ALA A 12 20.98 -2.15 -16.17
N LEU A 13 20.23 -1.70 -15.16
CA LEU A 13 20.34 -0.36 -14.60
C LEU A 13 21.28 -0.42 -13.38
N PHE A 14 22.53 0.00 -13.60
CA PHE A 14 23.57 0.02 -12.57
C PHE A 14 23.54 1.32 -11.78
N ILE A 15 23.33 1.22 -10.47
CA ILE A 15 23.44 2.36 -9.54
C ILE A 15 24.46 1.97 -8.47
N GLY A 16 25.71 2.41 -8.66
CA GLY A 16 26.84 1.99 -7.83
C GLY A 16 27.11 0.49 -7.97
N THR A 17 27.12 -0.23 -6.85
CA THR A 17 27.35 -1.69 -6.79
C THR A 17 26.10 -2.54 -7.01
N VAL A 18 24.92 -1.92 -7.20
CA VAL A 18 23.65 -2.63 -7.39
C VAL A 18 23.28 -2.66 -8.88
N SER A 19 23.09 -3.86 -9.40
CA SER A 19 22.57 -4.12 -10.75
C SER A 19 21.10 -4.53 -10.68
N THR A 20 20.19 -3.64 -11.08
CA THR A 20 18.78 -4.02 -11.28
C THR A 20 18.56 -4.41 -12.73
N THR A 21 18.29 -5.68 -12.99
CA THR A 21 18.08 -6.21 -14.35
C THR A 21 16.60 -6.18 -14.69
N TYR A 22 16.20 -5.32 -15.63
CA TYR A 22 14.84 -5.29 -16.18
C TYR A 22 14.79 -6.03 -17.52
N ALA A 23 13.82 -6.93 -17.70
CA ALA A 23 13.51 -7.52 -18.99
C ALA A 23 12.53 -6.63 -19.77
N LEU A 24 12.89 -6.26 -21.00
CA LEU A 24 12.03 -5.50 -21.91
C LEU A 24 11.72 -6.38 -23.13
N THR A 25 10.45 -6.78 -23.27
CA THR A 25 9.97 -7.69 -24.32
C THR A 25 8.59 -7.28 -24.80
N ASP A 26 8.31 -7.50 -26.09
CA ASP A 26 7.10 -7.01 -26.74
C ASP A 26 5.89 -7.98 -26.64
N SER A 27 4.70 -7.40 -26.52
CA SER A 27 3.35 -8.02 -26.64
C SER A 27 2.83 -9.05 -25.60
N THR A 28 1.51 -8.96 -25.34
CA THR A 28 0.58 -9.98 -24.79
C THR A 28 0.89 -10.69 -23.46
N ASP A 29 0.64 -9.98 -22.35
CA ASP A 29 0.36 -10.42 -20.95
C ASP A 29 1.26 -11.46 -20.22
N GLY A 30 2.08 -12.27 -20.89
CA GLY A 30 2.86 -13.36 -20.27
C GLY A 30 4.04 -12.92 -19.38
N TYR A 31 4.51 -11.68 -19.53
CA TYR A 31 5.67 -11.13 -18.80
C TYR A 31 5.33 -9.85 -18.01
N ALA A 32 4.04 -9.66 -17.69
CA ALA A 32 3.60 -8.52 -16.90
C ALA A 32 3.90 -8.75 -15.40
N VAL A 33 4.82 -7.98 -14.83
CA VAL A 33 5.28 -8.10 -13.44
C VAL A 33 4.31 -7.36 -12.52
N ARG A 34 3.68 -8.08 -11.57
CA ARG A 34 2.79 -7.44 -10.58
C ARG A 34 3.59 -6.81 -9.44
N VAL A 35 2.94 -5.88 -8.73
CA VAL A 35 3.47 -5.33 -7.47
C VAL A 35 3.81 -6.44 -6.46
N TRP A 36 3.00 -7.51 -6.40
CA TRP A 36 3.34 -8.68 -5.59
C TRP A 36 4.61 -9.41 -6.05
N ASP A 37 4.77 -9.62 -7.35
CA ASP A 37 5.89 -10.42 -7.88
C ASP A 37 7.24 -9.70 -7.71
N GLN A 38 7.22 -8.36 -7.69
CA GLN A 38 8.41 -7.52 -7.53
C GLN A 38 8.75 -7.17 -6.07
N PHE A 39 7.74 -7.07 -5.18
CA PHE A 39 7.90 -6.53 -3.83
C PHE A 39 7.29 -7.40 -2.72
N GLY A 40 6.85 -8.63 -3.03
CA GLY A 40 6.16 -9.53 -2.09
C GLY A 40 6.95 -9.90 -0.83
N ASP A 41 8.28 -9.72 -0.83
CA ASP A 41 9.13 -9.91 0.35
C ASP A 41 9.07 -8.72 1.33
N LYS A 42 8.77 -7.51 0.85
CA LYS A 42 8.55 -6.31 1.69
C LYS A 42 7.09 -6.19 2.14
N LEU A 43 6.18 -6.89 1.48
CA LEU A 43 4.74 -6.82 1.66
C LEU A 43 4.20 -7.93 2.59
N LYS A 44 3.06 -7.66 3.24
CA LYS A 44 2.37 -8.66 4.06
C LYS A 44 1.72 -9.71 3.17
N LYS A 45 1.88 -10.99 3.51
CA LYS A 45 1.20 -12.08 2.82
C LYS A 45 -0.31 -12.00 2.98
N ILE A 46 -1.00 -12.44 1.93
CA ILE A 46 -2.45 -12.46 1.82
C ILE A 46 -3.05 -13.76 2.38
N ASP A 47 -2.24 -14.79 2.63
CA ASP A 47 -2.73 -16.11 3.03
C ASP A 47 -2.71 -16.33 4.56
N ASP A 48 -1.91 -15.54 5.30
CA ASP A 48 -1.78 -15.54 6.77
C ASP A 48 -3.04 -14.99 7.50
N LEU A 49 -4.22 -15.04 6.89
CA LEU A 49 -5.44 -14.32 7.30
C LEU A 49 -6.02 -14.81 8.64
N ASP A 50 -5.96 -16.12 8.86
CA ASP A 50 -6.48 -16.76 10.07
C ASP A 50 -5.39 -16.99 11.13
N GLU A 51 -4.13 -17.19 10.73
CA GLU A 51 -3.02 -17.40 11.67
C GLU A 51 -2.63 -16.13 12.45
N ASN A 52 -2.66 -14.95 11.82
CA ASN A 52 -2.15 -13.72 12.45
C ASN A 52 -3.18 -12.59 12.57
N TRP A 53 -4.37 -12.94 13.07
CA TRP A 53 -5.44 -12.00 13.41
C TRP A 53 -4.95 -10.80 14.25
N SER A 54 -4.16 -11.05 15.31
CA SER A 54 -3.68 -9.99 16.21
C SER A 54 -2.90 -8.92 15.47
N ALA A 55 -1.91 -9.29 14.65
CA ALA A 55 -1.09 -8.33 13.94
C ALA A 55 -1.87 -7.53 12.89
N TRP A 56 -2.98 -8.07 12.37
CA TRP A 56 -3.92 -7.33 11.51
C TRP A 56 -4.83 -6.37 12.27
N VAL A 57 -5.12 -6.62 13.55
CA VAL A 57 -5.74 -5.62 14.44
C VAL A 57 -4.75 -4.49 14.75
N ASP A 58 -3.51 -4.83 15.12
CA ASP A 58 -2.45 -3.87 15.47
C ASP A 58 -2.16 -2.90 14.31
N ARG A 59 -1.66 -3.44 13.18
CA ARG A 59 -2.44 -3.42 11.93
C ARG A 59 -3.32 -2.18 11.66
N TRP A 60 -4.62 -2.44 11.61
CA TRP A 60 -5.68 -1.48 11.33
C TRP A 60 -5.77 -0.35 12.38
N VAL A 61 -5.58 -0.61 13.68
CA VAL A 61 -5.66 0.44 14.72
C VAL A 61 -4.61 1.53 14.50
N ILE A 62 -3.36 1.15 14.20
CA ILE A 62 -2.28 2.12 13.89
C ILE A 62 -2.60 2.97 12.66
N LEU A 63 -3.38 2.45 11.71
CA LEU A 63 -3.77 3.17 10.49
C LEU A 63 -4.92 4.14 10.74
N VAL A 64 -5.91 3.73 11.53
CA VAL A 64 -7.02 4.59 11.99
C VAL A 64 -6.49 5.79 12.80
N LEU A 65 -5.47 5.59 13.62
CA LEU A 65 -4.89 6.63 14.49
C LEU A 65 -3.72 7.40 13.82
N SER A 66 -3.43 7.12 12.55
CA SER A 66 -2.21 7.59 11.87
C SER A 66 -2.11 9.11 11.68
N GLN A 67 -3.24 9.83 11.66
CA GLN A 67 -3.29 11.31 11.66
C GLN A 67 -2.63 11.90 12.91
N HIS A 68 -2.93 11.30 14.07
CA HIS A 68 -2.72 11.90 15.38
C HIS A 68 -1.45 11.43 16.07
N THR A 69 -0.64 10.63 15.38
CA THR A 69 0.62 10.04 15.90
C THR A 69 1.74 11.10 15.95
N TYR A 70 1.52 12.16 16.72
CA TYR A 70 2.43 13.31 16.89
C TYR A 70 3.48 13.08 17.98
N ASN A 71 4.53 13.93 17.94
CA ASN A 71 5.64 14.03 18.90
C ASN A 71 6.86 13.10 18.72
N ASN A 72 7.06 12.47 17.55
CA ASN A 72 8.37 11.92 17.22
C ASN A 72 8.71 11.98 15.72
N VAL A 73 9.96 12.31 15.39
CA VAL A 73 10.46 12.48 14.00
C VAL A 73 10.29 11.19 13.17
N ASN A 74 10.25 10.04 13.85
CA ASN A 74 10.05 8.73 13.22
C ASN A 74 8.58 8.37 12.90
N GLN A 75 7.60 9.21 13.26
CA GLN A 75 6.17 8.88 13.12
C GLN A 75 5.49 9.49 11.88
N TYR A 76 5.98 10.63 11.35
CA TYR A 76 5.54 11.18 10.04
C TYR A 76 5.64 10.14 8.89
N LYS A 77 6.54 9.17 9.04
CA LYS A 77 6.79 8.06 8.11
C LYS A 77 5.71 6.96 8.13
N LYS A 78 4.62 7.16 8.89
CA LYS A 78 3.49 6.21 9.05
C LYS A 78 2.11 6.84 8.84
N VAL A 79 2.05 8.13 8.50
CA VAL A 79 0.81 8.89 8.27
C VAL A 79 0.26 8.60 6.87
N LEU A 80 -1.03 8.29 6.76
CA LEU A 80 -1.73 8.16 5.48
C LEU A 80 -2.01 9.55 4.88
N LYS A 81 -1.64 9.75 3.61
CA LYS A 81 -1.77 11.02 2.87
C LYS A 81 -2.95 11.07 1.91
N SER A 82 -3.50 9.91 1.51
CA SER A 82 -4.53 9.77 0.51
C SER A 82 -5.91 9.79 1.16
N ASP A 83 -6.75 10.77 0.79
CA ASP A 83 -8.15 10.82 1.22
C ASP A 83 -8.93 9.55 0.84
N TYR A 84 -8.56 8.89 -0.26
CA TYR A 84 -9.13 7.58 -0.61
C TYR A 84 -8.86 6.54 0.49
N TRP A 85 -7.60 6.40 0.93
CA TRP A 85 -7.23 5.46 1.98
C TRP A 85 -7.90 5.81 3.31
N ARG A 86 -7.84 7.07 3.71
CA ARG A 86 -8.44 7.57 4.96
C ARG A 86 -9.95 7.35 5.00
N GLN A 87 -10.66 7.75 3.95
CA GLN A 87 -12.13 7.83 3.96
C GLN A 87 -12.81 6.52 3.49
N GLN A 88 -12.26 5.84 2.48
CA GLN A 88 -12.90 4.66 1.86
C GLN A 88 -12.38 3.33 2.42
N VAL A 89 -11.05 3.19 2.58
CA VAL A 89 -10.43 1.93 3.03
C VAL A 89 -10.48 1.83 4.55
N ILE A 90 -9.85 2.79 5.22
CA ILE A 90 -9.67 2.83 6.68
C ILE A 90 -10.91 3.38 7.40
N LYS A 91 -11.74 4.19 6.73
CA LYS A 91 -12.87 4.92 7.33
C LYS A 91 -12.50 5.61 8.66
N GLU A 92 -11.40 6.35 8.62
CA GLU A 92 -10.69 6.96 9.75
C GLU A 92 -11.62 7.50 10.85
N THR A 93 -12.52 8.43 10.54
CA THR A 93 -13.42 9.06 11.53
C THR A 93 -14.48 8.12 12.12
N GLU A 94 -14.99 7.15 11.35
CA GLU A 94 -15.95 6.14 11.82
C GLU A 94 -15.26 5.17 12.79
N ASN A 95 -14.07 4.71 12.41
CA ASN A 95 -13.31 3.71 13.15
C ASN A 95 -12.56 4.30 14.35
N GLU A 96 -12.09 5.55 14.30
CA GLU A 96 -11.51 6.24 15.46
C GLU A 96 -12.59 6.40 16.54
N LYS A 97 -13.80 6.85 16.16
CA LYS A 97 -14.92 6.94 17.09
C LYS A 97 -15.21 5.59 17.74
N PHE A 98 -15.34 4.52 16.93
CA PHE A 98 -15.53 3.16 17.45
C PHE A 98 -14.45 2.75 18.47
N LEU A 99 -13.17 3.02 18.18
CA LEU A 99 -12.07 2.68 19.09
C LEU A 99 -12.15 3.47 20.40
N ASN A 100 -12.42 4.78 20.33
CA ASN A 100 -12.58 5.66 21.48
C ASN A 100 -13.78 5.24 22.35
N ASP A 101 -14.95 5.00 21.75
CA ASP A 101 -16.17 4.51 22.43
C ASP A 101 -15.93 3.15 23.13
N LYS A 102 -15.06 2.28 22.59
CA LYS A 102 -14.77 0.93 23.12
C LYS A 102 -13.60 0.86 24.11
N SER A 103 -12.73 1.87 24.13
CA SER A 103 -11.60 2.00 25.06
C SER A 103 -11.83 3.03 26.18
N GLY A 104 -12.88 3.84 26.09
CA GLY A 104 -13.13 4.94 27.03
C GLY A 104 -12.17 6.11 26.87
N LYS A 105 -11.65 6.32 25.64
CA LYS A 105 -10.69 7.38 25.30
C LYS A 105 -11.35 8.50 24.49
N THR A 106 -10.68 9.65 24.39
CA THR A 106 -11.11 10.79 23.57
C THR A 106 -10.33 10.86 22.25
N THR A 107 -10.86 11.56 21.25
CA THR A 107 -10.16 11.94 20.00
C THR A 107 -9.08 13.02 20.22
N THR A 108 -8.45 13.03 21.41
CA THR A 108 -7.45 14.01 21.84
C THR A 108 -6.33 13.40 22.70
N ASP A 109 -6.57 12.23 23.32
CA ASP A 109 -5.53 11.47 24.02
C ASP A 109 -4.82 10.56 23.01
N HIS A 110 -3.66 11.02 22.52
CA HIS A 110 -2.79 10.28 21.61
C HIS A 110 -1.50 9.84 22.32
N SER A 111 -1.61 9.56 23.63
CA SER A 111 -0.54 8.90 24.38
C SER A 111 -0.39 7.44 23.93
N LYS A 112 0.83 6.89 23.99
CA LYS A 112 1.07 5.48 23.68
C LYS A 112 0.16 4.54 24.50
N ASN A 113 -0.09 4.88 25.76
CA ASN A 113 -0.96 4.10 26.63
C ASN A 113 -2.41 4.08 26.10
N ALA A 114 -2.93 5.21 25.61
CA ALA A 114 -4.25 5.26 25.00
C ALA A 114 -4.35 4.45 23.70
N ASP A 115 -3.29 4.44 22.89
CA ASP A 115 -3.22 3.61 21.68
C ASP A 115 -3.11 2.11 22.02
N ASP A 116 -2.31 1.74 23.01
CA ASP A 116 -2.24 0.37 23.55
C ASP A 116 -3.60 -0.08 24.13
N GLU A 117 -4.35 0.83 24.78
CA GLU A 117 -5.72 0.57 25.28
C GLU A 117 -6.75 0.45 24.14
N ARG A 118 -6.64 1.25 23.06
CA ARG A 118 -7.46 1.10 21.83
C ARG A 118 -7.19 -0.22 21.13
N ILE A 119 -5.92 -0.63 21.04
CA ILE A 119 -5.49 -1.95 20.55
C ILE A 119 -6.11 -3.06 21.40
N ALA A 120 -6.03 -2.96 22.73
CA ALA A 120 -6.63 -3.93 23.64
C ALA A 120 -8.15 -4.01 23.47
N ALA A 121 -8.84 -2.87 23.32
CA ALA A 121 -10.28 -2.81 23.06
C ALA A 121 -10.68 -3.45 21.72
N ALA A 122 -9.92 -3.20 20.65
CA ALA A 122 -10.17 -3.78 19.33
C ALA A 122 -10.02 -5.31 19.29
N LYS A 123 -9.17 -5.88 20.14
CA LYS A 123 -8.93 -7.34 20.23
C LYS A 123 -9.98 -8.11 21.04
N LYS A 124 -10.87 -7.43 21.78
CA LYS A 124 -11.87 -8.10 22.63
C LYS A 124 -12.89 -8.91 21.80
N PRO A 125 -13.36 -10.08 22.26
CA PRO A 125 -14.26 -10.95 21.50
C PRO A 125 -15.54 -10.26 21.00
N GLU A 126 -16.16 -9.42 21.81
CA GLU A 126 -17.41 -8.70 21.49
C GLU A 126 -17.26 -7.63 20.41
N ASN A 127 -16.03 -7.29 20.03
CA ASN A 127 -15.72 -6.35 18.96
C ASN A 127 -15.27 -7.05 17.66
N LYS A 128 -15.06 -8.38 17.70
CA LYS A 128 -14.40 -9.15 16.65
C LYS A 128 -15.07 -9.01 15.28
N ASP A 129 -16.39 -9.12 15.21
CA ASP A 129 -17.09 -9.13 13.91
C ASP A 129 -17.05 -7.77 13.21
N TYR A 130 -17.20 -6.68 13.97
CA TYR A 130 -17.01 -5.32 13.44
C TYR A 130 -15.59 -5.16 12.92
N VAL A 131 -14.59 -5.42 13.77
CA VAL A 131 -13.17 -5.27 13.42
C VAL A 131 -12.78 -6.18 12.24
N LYS A 132 -13.37 -7.37 12.11
CA LYS A 132 -13.12 -8.31 10.99
C LYS A 132 -13.57 -7.72 9.67
N SER A 133 -14.72 -7.03 9.63
CA SER A 133 -15.21 -6.36 8.42
C SER A 133 -14.28 -5.21 7.95
N GLN A 134 -13.68 -4.47 8.89
CA GLN A 134 -12.76 -3.38 8.57
C GLN A 134 -11.38 -3.92 8.14
N ILE A 135 -10.89 -4.96 8.82
CA ILE A 135 -9.65 -5.67 8.48
C ILE A 135 -9.74 -6.34 7.10
N GLU A 136 -10.88 -6.95 6.74
CA GLU A 136 -11.00 -7.58 5.42
C GLU A 136 -11.08 -6.55 4.29
N ARG A 137 -11.70 -5.37 4.49
CA ARG A 137 -11.60 -4.26 3.51
C ARG A 137 -10.17 -3.78 3.30
N LEU A 138 -9.39 -3.67 4.38
CA LEU A 138 -7.96 -3.35 4.31
C LEU A 138 -7.18 -4.42 3.52
N ARG A 139 -7.47 -5.70 3.77
CA ARG A 139 -6.86 -6.83 3.05
C ARG A 139 -7.28 -6.86 1.57
N GLU A 140 -8.52 -6.56 1.25
CA GLU A 140 -9.02 -6.39 -0.13
C GLU A 140 -8.31 -5.26 -0.87
N GLU A 141 -7.96 -4.16 -0.20
CA GLU A 141 -7.17 -3.10 -0.82
C GLU A 141 -5.74 -3.55 -1.11
N CYS A 142 -5.08 -4.24 -0.16
CA CYS A 142 -3.78 -4.84 -0.41
C CYS A 142 -3.87 -5.87 -1.57
N LYS A 143 -4.85 -6.78 -1.57
CA LYS A 143 -5.14 -7.73 -2.67
C LYS A 143 -5.30 -7.02 -4.02
N PHE A 144 -6.05 -5.91 -4.07
CA PHE A 144 -6.23 -5.11 -5.29
C PHE A 144 -4.91 -4.48 -5.76
N ALA A 145 -4.18 -3.78 -4.88
CA ALA A 145 -2.92 -3.12 -5.21
C ALA A 145 -1.87 -4.13 -5.68
N TYR A 146 -1.74 -5.25 -4.98
CA TYR A 146 -0.81 -6.34 -5.30
C TYR A 146 -1.06 -6.95 -6.69
N SER A 147 -2.30 -6.88 -7.20
CA SER A 147 -2.68 -7.37 -8.54
C SER A 147 -2.34 -6.41 -9.70
N ARG A 148 -1.89 -5.18 -9.41
CA ARG A 148 -1.54 -4.18 -10.44
C ARG A 148 -0.18 -4.50 -11.06
N TYR A 149 -0.04 -4.25 -12.36
CA TYR A 149 1.20 -4.46 -13.10
C TYR A 149 2.08 -3.20 -13.12
N ILE A 150 3.38 -3.39 -12.91
CA ILE A 150 4.40 -2.32 -12.89
C ILE A 150 4.82 -1.93 -14.31
N ASN A 151 5.09 -2.92 -15.16
CA ASN A 151 5.67 -2.77 -16.50
C ASN A 151 4.62 -2.74 -17.62
N LYS A 152 3.33 -2.61 -17.31
CA LYS A 152 2.30 -2.37 -18.33
C LYS A 152 2.17 -0.89 -18.66
N ASP A 153 1.98 -0.62 -19.94
CA ASP A 153 1.66 0.68 -20.53
C ASP A 153 0.71 1.51 -19.64
N SER A 154 1.00 2.80 -19.49
CA SER A 154 0.27 3.69 -18.58
C SER A 154 -1.22 3.83 -18.93
N SER A 155 -1.62 3.51 -20.16
CA SER A 155 -3.01 3.50 -20.60
C SER A 155 -3.82 2.32 -20.06
N TRP A 156 -3.19 1.18 -19.73
CA TRP A 156 -3.89 -0.07 -19.39
C TRP A 156 -4.64 -0.03 -18.06
N ASP A 157 -5.84 -0.63 -18.04
CA ASP A 157 -6.73 -0.86 -16.88
C ASP A 157 -6.20 -1.85 -15.82
N LYS A 158 -4.98 -2.39 -16.04
CA LYS A 158 -4.22 -3.15 -15.04
C LYS A 158 -2.90 -2.47 -14.63
N SER A 159 -2.54 -1.33 -15.23
CA SER A 159 -1.31 -0.61 -14.87
C SER A 159 -1.44 0.06 -13.51
N TRP A 160 -0.38 -0.01 -12.70
CA TRP A 160 -0.32 0.62 -11.39
C TRP A 160 -0.34 2.17 -11.43
N LEU A 161 0.03 2.76 -12.58
CA LEU A 161 -0.04 4.19 -12.84
C LEU A 161 -1.49 4.73 -12.86
N LYS A 162 -2.49 3.85 -13.04
CA LYS A 162 -3.92 4.19 -13.01
C LYS A 162 -4.67 3.62 -11.80
N ALA A 163 -3.99 2.89 -10.90
CA ALA A 163 -4.63 2.07 -9.88
C ALA A 163 -5.68 2.80 -9.05
N LEU A 164 -5.35 4.00 -8.56
CA LEU A 164 -6.27 4.83 -7.78
C LEU A 164 -7.56 5.17 -8.56
N SER A 165 -7.45 5.62 -9.80
CA SER A 165 -8.60 6.00 -10.66
C SER A 165 -9.46 4.80 -11.11
N LEU A 166 -8.90 3.60 -11.12
CA LEU A 166 -9.59 2.35 -11.43
C LEU A 166 -10.37 1.83 -10.20
N ARG A 167 -9.85 2.14 -9.00
CA ARG A 167 -10.42 1.75 -7.70
C ARG A 167 -11.52 2.72 -7.28
N ASP A 168 -11.27 4.02 -7.32
CA ASP A 168 -12.27 5.07 -7.14
C ASP A 168 -12.75 5.60 -8.49
N LYS A 169 -13.80 4.95 -9.01
CA LYS A 169 -14.45 5.34 -10.27
C LYS A 169 -15.15 6.71 -10.21
N SER A 170 -15.36 7.29 -9.03
CA SER A 170 -15.87 8.67 -8.90
C SER A 170 -14.78 9.73 -9.15
N LYS A 171 -13.51 9.29 -9.25
CA LYS A 171 -12.32 10.14 -9.33
C LYS A 171 -11.45 9.79 -10.53
N GLN A 172 -12.05 9.62 -11.71
CA GLN A 172 -11.32 9.30 -12.95
C GLN A 172 -10.20 10.31 -13.26
N GLU A 173 -10.35 11.56 -12.83
CA GLU A 173 -9.35 12.62 -12.98
C GLU A 173 -8.04 12.39 -12.20
N TRP A 174 -8.06 11.57 -11.13
CA TRP A 174 -6.85 11.15 -10.42
C TRP A 174 -5.89 10.29 -11.28
N SER A 175 -6.30 9.86 -12.48
CA SER A 175 -5.39 9.29 -13.48
C SER A 175 -4.46 10.33 -14.13
N LYS A 176 -4.80 11.62 -14.02
CA LYS A 176 -4.02 12.76 -14.53
C LYS A 176 -3.18 13.43 -13.44
N ASP A 177 -3.66 13.38 -12.19
CA ASP A 177 -2.91 13.82 -11.02
C ASP A 177 -1.96 12.72 -10.50
N LYS A 178 -0.71 12.80 -10.94
CA LYS A 178 0.39 11.93 -10.49
C LYS A 178 0.54 11.95 -8.96
N THR A 179 0.37 13.11 -8.31
CA THR A 179 0.57 13.29 -6.88
C THR A 179 -0.46 12.50 -6.07
N SER A 180 -1.73 12.50 -6.48
CA SER A 180 -2.75 11.63 -5.87
C SER A 180 -2.40 10.14 -6.00
N ASN A 181 -1.93 9.69 -7.17
CA ASN A 181 -1.53 8.29 -7.35
C ASN A 181 -0.24 7.93 -6.58
N TYR A 182 0.74 8.83 -6.47
CA TYR A 182 1.91 8.64 -5.60
C TYR A 182 1.54 8.56 -4.12
N ASN A 183 0.61 9.41 -3.65
CA ASN A 183 0.09 9.31 -2.30
C ASN A 183 -0.66 7.99 -2.08
N TYR A 184 -1.47 7.52 -3.04
CA TYR A 184 -2.07 6.19 -2.97
C TYR A 184 -1.03 5.06 -2.87
N TRP A 185 0.07 5.10 -3.62
CA TRP A 185 1.10 4.06 -3.55
C TRP A 185 2.01 4.15 -2.32
N ASN A 186 2.24 5.35 -1.79
CA ASN A 186 2.82 5.54 -0.45
C ASN A 186 1.91 4.95 0.65
N ASP A 187 0.59 5.11 0.47
CA ASP A 187 -0.51 4.62 1.31
C ASP A 187 -0.94 3.15 1.03
N VAL A 188 -0.32 2.49 0.04
CA VAL A 188 -0.22 1.02 -0.05
C VAL A 188 0.99 0.49 0.75
N TYR A 189 2.13 1.20 0.84
CA TYR A 189 3.33 0.69 1.51
C TYR A 189 3.27 0.78 3.06
N ILE A 190 3.11 1.96 3.66
CA ILE A 190 2.07 2.05 4.71
C ILE A 190 0.79 1.90 3.90
N ALA A 191 -0.22 1.07 4.07
CA ALA A 191 -0.51 0.10 5.10
C ALA A 191 0.20 -1.26 4.97
N CYS A 192 0.35 -1.79 3.75
CA CYS A 192 0.47 -3.22 3.45
C CYS A 192 1.89 -3.82 3.59
N SER A 193 2.92 -3.04 3.91
CA SER A 193 4.29 -3.55 4.14
C SER A 193 4.49 -4.22 5.51
N ASN A 194 5.57 -5.00 5.62
CA ASN A 194 5.98 -5.66 6.85
C ASN A 194 6.53 -4.68 7.91
N THR A 195 7.24 -3.62 7.48
CA THR A 195 7.74 -2.54 8.36
C THR A 195 6.64 -1.54 8.72
N GLY A 196 5.67 -1.38 7.83
CA GLY A 196 4.55 -0.45 7.98
C GLY A 196 4.92 1.03 7.95
N SER A 197 6.05 1.39 7.33
CA SER A 197 6.65 2.73 7.28
C SER A 197 7.15 3.05 5.86
N ASN A 198 6.96 4.28 5.37
CA ASN A 198 7.45 4.73 4.06
C ASN A 198 8.87 5.34 4.08
N GLU A 199 9.59 5.25 5.21
CA GLU A 199 10.95 5.80 5.35
C GLU A 199 11.94 5.28 4.31
N LEU A 200 11.88 3.98 4.02
CA LEU A 200 12.65 3.32 2.96
C LEU A 200 11.69 2.48 2.12
N LEU A 201 11.14 3.13 1.09
CA LEU A 201 10.49 2.46 -0.02
C LEU A 201 11.51 1.57 -0.76
N PRO A 202 11.13 0.39 -1.30
CA PRO A 202 12.04 -0.42 -2.08
C PRO A 202 12.39 0.28 -3.40
N ALA A 203 13.57 -0.02 -3.94
CA ALA A 203 14.04 0.58 -5.19
C ALA A 203 13.04 0.30 -6.32
N GLY A 204 12.61 1.36 -7.02
CA GLY A 204 11.60 1.27 -8.08
C GLY A 204 10.15 1.10 -7.59
N TRP A 205 9.83 1.36 -6.31
CA TRP A 205 8.45 1.59 -5.87
C TRP A 205 7.91 2.91 -6.45
N LEU A 206 6.59 2.99 -6.70
CA LEU A 206 5.98 4.15 -7.33
C LEU A 206 5.86 5.35 -6.37
N SER A 207 6.90 6.16 -6.34
CA SER A 207 6.94 7.46 -5.65
C SER A 207 7.40 8.58 -6.58
N GLU A 208 7.12 9.82 -6.19
CA GLU A 208 7.60 11.04 -6.86
C GLU A 208 9.13 11.03 -7.08
N SER A 209 9.89 10.62 -6.05
CA SER A 209 11.35 10.46 -6.12
C SER A 209 11.82 9.42 -7.16
N MET A 210 10.99 8.42 -7.46
CA MET A 210 11.28 7.34 -8.41
C MET A 210 10.59 7.53 -9.76
N GLU A 211 9.85 8.64 -9.99
CA GLU A 211 9.13 8.90 -11.26
C GLU A 211 10.04 8.71 -12.48
N HIS A 212 11.30 9.14 -12.37
CA HIS A 212 12.31 9.07 -13.42
C HIS A 212 12.65 7.63 -13.87
N ILE A 213 12.35 6.60 -13.07
CA ILE A 213 12.49 5.18 -13.42
C ILE A 213 11.30 4.70 -14.26
N HIS A 214 10.11 5.29 -14.04
CA HIS A 214 8.85 4.86 -14.64
C HIS A 214 8.41 5.69 -15.86
N THR A 215 9.04 6.85 -16.11
CA THR A 215 8.69 7.77 -17.19
C THR A 215 9.76 7.95 -18.27
N LYS A 216 11.00 7.48 -18.05
CA LYS A 216 12.07 7.53 -19.05
C LYS A 216 11.95 6.41 -20.09
N ASN A 217 11.06 6.62 -21.07
CA ASN A 217 11.31 6.40 -22.51
C ASN A 217 10.09 6.77 -23.36
N ILE A 218 9.71 8.05 -23.33
CA ILE A 218 8.89 8.67 -24.39
C ILE A 218 9.61 9.96 -24.82
N LYS A 219 10.25 9.90 -25.98
CA LYS A 219 10.85 11.01 -26.75
C LYS A 219 10.79 10.66 -28.22
#